data_AF-A0A2N5PQT0-F1
#
_entry.id   AF-A0A2N5PQT0-F1
#
_cell.length_a   1.000
_cell.length_b   1.000
_cell.length_c   1.000
_cell.angle_alpha   90.00
_cell.angle_beta   90.00
_cell.angle_gamma   90.00
#
_symmetry.space_group_name_H-M   'P 1'
#
loop_
_entity.id
_entity.type
_entity.pdbx_description
1 polymer ?
#
loop_
_entity_poly.entity_id
_entity_poly.type
_entity_poly.pdbx_seq_one_letter_code
_entity_poly.pdbx_strand_id
1 'polypeptide(L)'
;MNANVINNNESILEPLIENAILNAVKWIEIRCRPQEPDYMLALSTQFIKEFFNILVAVFPSYDFSVSSVYCHQKPIVDIGLDKKPELGDILFVYAERRKNGERILNALLLQAKVSNYPLLRIHQSEKHQLELYRRWPEFTYYRAGFLNGKKRNVLPKTINDGAQYLLIDSNPLTNGIYLGKGMFPMGCAVPDDDLCINNSLSRELINLLKFKSGRTIDSNPYSTEDGWSKVIWDLLRIAAFKYSKRKNAQVRSFPRSSEYNHFHTENMGTSVLYC
;
A
#
# COMPACT_ATOMS: atom_id res chain seq x y z
N MET A 1 1.76 -10.38 15.44
CA MET A 1 2.29 -11.59 14.85
C MET A 1 3.79 -11.45 14.78
N ASN A 2 4.54 -12.39 15.38
CA ASN A 2 5.99 -12.40 15.14
C ASN A 2 6.28 -12.97 13.73
N ALA A 3 7.49 -12.70 13.22
CA ALA A 3 7.88 -13.14 11.87
C ALA A 3 7.82 -14.68 11.72
N ASN A 4 8.08 -15.44 12.78
CA ASN A 4 8.04 -16.91 12.75
C ASN A 4 6.64 -17.45 12.48
N VAL A 5 5.61 -16.88 13.11
CA VAL A 5 4.21 -17.24 12.88
C VAL A 5 3.80 -16.95 11.44
N ILE A 6 4.25 -15.83 10.88
CA ILE A 6 3.99 -15.49 9.47
C ILE A 6 4.73 -16.45 8.54
N ASN A 7 6.01 -16.75 8.79
CA ASN A 7 6.81 -17.69 8.00
C ASN A 7 6.18 -19.10 7.98
N ASN A 8 5.67 -19.58 9.12
CA ASN A 8 5.03 -20.89 9.23
C ASN A 8 3.74 -21.00 8.40
N ASN A 9 3.09 -19.87 8.09
CA ASN A 9 1.85 -19.81 7.31
C ASN A 9 2.07 -19.26 5.89
N GLU A 10 3.31 -18.99 5.50
CA GLU A 10 3.64 -18.28 4.27
C GLU A 10 3.20 -19.02 3.00
N SER A 11 3.32 -20.35 3.00
CA SER A 11 2.86 -21.21 1.89
C SER A 11 1.36 -21.16 1.65
N ILE A 12 0.57 -20.75 2.66
CA ILE A 12 -0.88 -20.55 2.55
C ILE A 12 -1.17 -19.07 2.27
N LEU A 13 -0.47 -18.17 2.96
CA LEU A 13 -0.71 -16.74 2.90
C LEU A 13 -0.40 -16.16 1.52
N GLU A 14 0.73 -16.53 0.90
CA GLU A 14 1.17 -15.95 -0.37
C GLU A 14 0.20 -16.26 -1.53
N PRO A 15 -0.24 -17.51 -1.77
CA PRO A 15 -1.22 -17.81 -2.81
C PRO A 15 -2.59 -17.14 -2.58
N LEU A 16 -3.03 -17.03 -1.32
CA LEU A 16 -4.31 -16.36 -1.01
C LEU A 16 -4.25 -14.87 -1.33
N ILE A 17 -3.16 -14.20 -0.95
CA ILE A 17 -2.97 -12.77 -1.25
C ILE A 17 -2.84 -12.55 -2.76
N GLU A 18 -2.08 -13.39 -3.44
CA GLU A 18 -1.92 -13.32 -4.90
C GLU A 18 -3.26 -13.48 -5.62
N ASN A 19 -4.08 -14.46 -5.20
CA ASN A 19 -5.43 -14.62 -5.73
C ASN A 19 -6.34 -13.41 -5.45
N ALA A 20 -6.24 -12.80 -4.26
CA ALA A 20 -6.98 -11.58 -3.94
C ALA A 20 -6.57 -10.38 -4.82
N ILE A 21 -5.27 -10.24 -5.12
CA ILE A 21 -4.78 -9.23 -6.06
C ILE A 21 -5.35 -9.50 -7.46
N LEU A 22 -5.32 -10.75 -7.93
CA LEU A 22 -5.89 -11.15 -9.22
C LEU A 22 -7.40 -10.91 -9.28
N ASN A 23 -8.14 -11.15 -8.20
CA ASN A 23 -9.57 -10.85 -8.12
C ASN A 23 -9.84 -9.36 -8.25
N ALA A 24 -9.04 -8.51 -7.61
CA ALA A 24 -9.13 -7.05 -7.75
C ALA A 24 -8.82 -6.60 -9.20
N VAL A 25 -7.83 -7.21 -9.86
CA VAL A 25 -7.53 -6.97 -11.28
C VAL A 25 -8.71 -7.40 -12.18
N LYS A 26 -9.22 -8.63 -12.03
CA LYS A 26 -10.39 -9.12 -12.78
C LYS A 26 -11.59 -8.20 -12.60
N TRP A 27 -11.82 -7.74 -11.37
CA TRP A 27 -12.90 -6.84 -11.04
C TRP A 27 -12.83 -5.54 -11.85
N ILE A 28 -11.63 -4.98 -12.08
CA ILE A 28 -11.50 -3.73 -12.83
C ILE A 28 -11.51 -3.94 -14.35
N GLU A 29 -10.88 -5.01 -14.83
CA GLU A 29 -10.81 -5.37 -16.26
C GLU A 29 -12.19 -5.63 -16.87
N ILE A 30 -13.11 -6.24 -16.11
CA ILE A 30 -14.50 -6.46 -16.57
C ILE A 30 -15.28 -5.13 -16.67
N ARG A 31 -14.86 -4.07 -15.96
CA ARG A 31 -15.60 -2.80 -15.87
C ARG A 31 -15.17 -1.78 -16.90
N CYS A 32 -13.90 -1.77 -17.27
CA CYS A 32 -13.35 -0.80 -18.20
C CYS A 32 -12.06 -1.32 -18.83
N ARG A 33 -11.53 -0.57 -19.81
CA ARG A 33 -10.12 -0.67 -20.17
C ARG A 33 -9.31 0.05 -19.08
N PRO A 34 -8.60 -0.66 -18.20
CA PRO A 34 -8.08 -0.04 -16.99
C PRO A 34 -6.95 0.93 -17.28
N GLN A 35 -6.88 1.97 -16.46
CA GLN A 35 -5.73 2.86 -16.33
C GLN A 35 -5.13 2.66 -14.94
N GLU A 36 -3.91 3.13 -14.72
CA GLU A 36 -3.23 3.13 -13.41
C GLU A 36 -4.13 3.46 -12.20
N PRO A 37 -4.91 4.57 -12.20
CA PRO A 37 -5.83 4.88 -11.08
C PRO A 37 -6.96 3.87 -10.88
N ASP A 38 -7.36 3.12 -11.90
CA ASP A 38 -8.41 2.11 -11.77
C ASP A 38 -7.91 0.90 -10.98
N TYR A 39 -6.63 0.52 -11.16
CA TYR A 39 -6.00 -0.49 -10.32
C TYR A 39 -5.85 -0.03 -8.87
N MET A 40 -5.48 1.24 -8.64
CA MET A 40 -5.37 1.78 -7.28
C MET A 40 -6.72 1.77 -6.56
N LEU A 41 -7.80 2.08 -7.28
CA LEU A 41 -9.17 1.94 -6.76
C LEU A 41 -9.46 0.49 -6.37
N ALA A 42 -9.15 -0.48 -7.25
CA ALA A 42 -9.40 -1.89 -6.97
C ALA A 42 -8.61 -2.37 -5.75
N LEU A 43 -7.34 -1.96 -5.64
CA LEU A 43 -6.49 -2.29 -4.49
C LEU A 43 -6.99 -1.65 -3.18
N SER A 44 -7.37 -0.37 -3.22
CA SER A 44 -7.74 0.38 -2.02
C SER A 44 -9.16 0.11 -1.52
N THR A 45 -9.98 -0.61 -2.29
CA THR A 45 -11.38 -0.90 -1.93
C THR A 45 -11.71 -2.39 -1.92
N GLN A 46 -11.38 -3.14 -2.97
CA GLN A 46 -11.72 -4.55 -3.08
C GLN A 46 -10.67 -5.42 -2.40
N PHE A 47 -9.41 -5.27 -2.84
CA PHE A 47 -8.30 -6.09 -2.34
C PHE A 47 -8.11 -5.93 -0.83
N ILE A 48 -8.06 -4.71 -0.30
CA ILE A 48 -7.80 -4.49 1.13
C ILE A 48 -8.80 -5.20 2.05
N LYS A 49 -10.07 -5.34 1.62
CA LYS A 49 -11.10 -6.08 2.35
C LYS A 49 -10.83 -7.59 2.31
N GLU A 50 -10.48 -8.12 1.15
CA GLU A 50 -10.15 -9.53 0.98
C GLU A 50 -8.85 -9.89 1.73
N PHE A 51 -7.84 -9.01 1.66
CA PHE A 51 -6.60 -9.10 2.43
C PHE A 51 -6.88 -9.17 3.93
N PHE A 52 -7.73 -8.28 4.46
CA PHE A 52 -8.17 -8.36 5.85
C PHE A 52 -8.80 -9.71 6.20
N ASN A 53 -9.74 -10.20 5.38
CA ASN A 53 -10.41 -11.48 5.61
C ASN A 53 -9.44 -12.67 5.59
N ILE A 54 -8.45 -12.65 4.69
CA ILE A 54 -7.37 -13.64 4.67
C ILE A 54 -6.59 -13.61 5.98
N LEU A 55 -6.20 -12.43 6.47
CA LEU A 55 -5.49 -12.32 7.73
C LEU A 55 -6.33 -12.80 8.92
N VAL A 56 -7.64 -12.52 8.95
CA VAL A 56 -8.53 -13.01 10.01
C VAL A 56 -8.61 -14.53 9.99
N ALA A 57 -8.70 -15.14 8.80
CA ALA A 57 -8.77 -16.59 8.65
C ALA A 57 -7.46 -17.28 9.07
N VAL A 58 -6.30 -16.71 8.69
CA VAL A 58 -4.98 -17.30 8.97
C VAL A 58 -4.51 -17.00 10.40
N PHE A 59 -4.89 -15.85 10.96
CA PHE A 59 -4.42 -15.35 12.25
C PHE A 59 -5.56 -14.93 13.19
N PRO A 60 -6.52 -15.81 13.50
CA PRO A 60 -7.74 -15.46 14.24
C PRO A 60 -7.46 -15.00 15.67
N SER A 61 -6.34 -15.43 16.27
CA SER A 61 -5.97 -15.12 17.67
C SER A 61 -5.12 -13.86 17.86
N TYR A 62 -5.01 -13.01 16.84
CA TYR A 62 -4.18 -11.80 16.88
C TYR A 62 -5.01 -10.53 16.73
N ASP A 63 -4.62 -9.47 17.43
CA ASP A 63 -5.23 -8.16 17.24
C ASP A 63 -4.46 -7.36 16.20
N PHE A 64 -5.12 -6.99 15.12
CA PHE A 64 -4.49 -6.20 14.06
C PHE A 64 -5.48 -5.31 13.32
N SER A 65 -4.95 -4.37 12.56
CA SER A 65 -5.71 -3.60 11.60
C SER A 65 -4.94 -3.47 10.30
N VAL A 66 -5.65 -3.44 9.18
CA VAL A 66 -5.10 -3.07 7.89
C VAL A 66 -5.88 -1.89 7.34
N SER A 67 -5.15 -0.95 6.74
CA SER A 67 -5.73 0.18 6.06
C SER A 67 -5.12 0.34 4.68
N SER A 68 -5.92 0.83 3.74
CA SER A 68 -5.44 1.30 2.44
C SER A 68 -5.96 2.70 2.16
N VAL A 69 -5.10 3.55 1.60
CA VAL A 69 -5.45 4.91 1.20
C VAL A 69 -5.19 5.10 -0.29
N TYR A 70 -6.22 5.55 -1.01
CA TYR A 70 -6.13 5.99 -2.40
C TYR A 70 -5.52 7.40 -2.45
N CYS A 71 -4.28 7.50 -2.91
CA CYS A 71 -3.47 8.72 -2.94
C CYS A 71 -3.35 9.34 -4.35
N HIS A 72 -3.74 8.62 -5.41
CA HIS A 72 -3.62 9.12 -6.78
C HIS A 72 -4.17 10.55 -6.96
N GLN A 73 -3.42 11.37 -7.71
CA GLN A 73 -3.54 12.81 -7.95
C GLN A 73 -3.26 13.72 -6.75
N LYS A 74 -3.43 13.27 -5.51
CA LYS A 74 -3.31 14.11 -4.31
C LYS A 74 -2.98 13.29 -3.04
N PRO A 75 -1.99 13.72 -2.24
CA PRO A 75 -1.41 15.06 -2.25
C PRO A 75 -0.24 15.23 -3.22
N ILE A 76 -0.08 16.47 -3.70
CA ILE A 76 1.10 16.90 -4.46
C ILE A 76 2.07 17.56 -3.48
N VAL A 77 3.36 17.53 -3.78
CA VAL A 77 4.39 18.16 -2.95
C VAL A 77 5.32 19.01 -3.78
N ASP A 78 5.79 20.11 -3.21
CA ASP A 78 6.81 20.96 -3.79
C ASP A 78 8.17 20.59 -3.19
N ILE A 79 9.07 20.13 -4.06
CA ILE A 79 10.45 19.74 -3.75
C ILE A 79 11.48 20.72 -4.36
N GLY A 80 11.04 21.89 -4.83
CA GLY A 80 11.93 22.89 -5.45
C GLY A 80 12.29 22.60 -6.92
N LEU A 81 11.51 21.75 -7.60
CA LEU A 81 11.65 21.47 -9.04
C LEU A 81 10.48 22.09 -9.83
N ASP A 82 10.66 22.25 -11.14
CA ASP A 82 9.65 22.81 -12.05
C ASP A 82 8.30 22.07 -11.98
N LYS A 83 8.36 20.74 -11.92
CA LYS A 83 7.20 19.88 -11.73
C LYS A 83 7.11 19.39 -10.30
N LYS A 84 5.90 19.49 -9.74
CA LYS A 84 5.58 19.07 -8.38
C LYS A 84 5.06 17.63 -8.39
N PRO A 85 5.79 16.65 -7.83
CA PRO A 85 5.38 15.25 -7.85
C PRO A 85 4.17 14.97 -6.94
N GLU A 86 3.49 13.87 -7.21
CA GLU A 86 2.54 13.28 -6.28
C GLU A 86 3.31 12.54 -5.18
N LEU A 87 2.78 12.54 -3.96
CA LEU A 87 3.47 11.87 -2.86
C LEU A 87 3.45 10.34 -3.03
N GLY A 88 2.39 9.81 -3.62
CA GLY A 88 2.20 8.40 -3.94
C GLY A 88 0.80 8.17 -4.52
N ASP A 89 0.57 6.98 -5.06
CA ASP A 89 -0.71 6.58 -5.65
C ASP A 89 -1.57 5.74 -4.71
N ILE A 90 -0.95 4.92 -3.87
CA ILE A 90 -1.60 4.12 -2.85
C ILE A 90 -0.72 3.96 -1.62
N LEU A 91 -1.33 3.90 -0.45
CA LEU A 91 -0.67 3.61 0.83
C LEU A 91 -1.33 2.39 1.46
N PHE A 92 -0.51 1.47 1.97
CA PHE A 92 -0.94 0.40 2.88
C PHE A 92 -0.38 0.65 4.27
N VAL A 93 -1.21 0.45 5.29
CA VAL A 93 -0.80 0.52 6.70
C VAL A 93 -1.22 -0.76 7.39
N TYR A 94 -0.27 -1.37 8.10
CA TYR A 94 -0.51 -2.48 8.99
C TYR A 94 -0.27 -2.01 10.42
N ALA A 95 -1.18 -2.35 11.34
CA ALA A 95 -0.95 -2.19 12.76
C ALA A 95 -1.23 -3.49 13.49
N GLU A 96 -0.38 -3.80 14.46
CA GLU A 96 -0.55 -4.92 15.37
C GLU A 96 -0.71 -4.38 16.79
N ARG A 97 -1.64 -4.95 17.54
CA ARG A 97 -1.71 -4.80 18.99
C ARG A 97 -1.18 -6.06 19.65
N ARG A 98 -0.10 -5.91 20.39
CA ARG A 98 0.53 -7.00 21.15
C ARG A 98 -0.18 -7.21 22.48
N LYS A 99 -0.03 -8.39 23.06
CA LYS A 99 -0.65 -8.76 24.36
C LYS A 99 -0.26 -7.84 25.51
N ASN A 100 0.92 -7.22 25.45
CA ASN A 100 1.37 -6.22 26.42
C ASN A 100 0.74 -4.83 26.24
N GLY A 101 -0.21 -4.68 25.31
CA GLY A 101 -0.85 -3.41 24.97
C GLY A 101 -0.05 -2.53 24.00
N GLU A 102 1.17 -2.94 23.63
CA GLU A 102 2.00 -2.21 22.67
C GLU A 102 1.36 -2.26 21.28
N ARG A 103 1.26 -1.10 20.63
CA ARG A 103 0.81 -0.98 19.25
C ARG A 103 1.99 -0.65 18.35
N ILE A 104 2.33 -1.56 17.45
CA ILE A 104 3.35 -1.36 16.42
C ILE A 104 2.69 -1.12 15.07
N LEU A 105 3.25 -0.22 14.27
CA LEU A 105 2.69 0.16 12.97
C LEU A 105 3.77 0.12 11.89
N ASN A 106 3.38 -0.29 10.69
CA ASN A 106 4.21 -0.29 9.51
C ASN A 106 3.43 0.27 8.31
N ALA A 107 4.12 0.92 7.38
CA ALA A 107 3.48 1.40 6.15
C ALA A 107 4.34 1.23 4.92
N LEU A 108 3.65 1.08 3.80
CA LEU A 108 4.21 1.01 2.46
C LEU A 108 3.45 1.98 1.54
N LEU A 109 4.14 3.01 1.07
CA LEU A 109 3.65 3.99 0.11
C LEU A 109 4.14 3.63 -1.29
N LEU A 110 3.24 3.55 -2.25
CA LEU A 110 3.56 3.08 -3.59
C LEU A 110 3.20 4.13 -4.65
N GLN A 111 4.14 4.36 -5.57
CA GLN A 111 3.90 5.10 -6.81
C GLN A 111 3.71 4.11 -7.95
N ALA A 112 2.53 4.11 -8.57
CA ALA A 112 2.19 3.13 -9.59
C ALA A 112 2.77 3.51 -10.95
N LYS A 113 3.08 2.49 -11.76
CA LYS A 113 3.39 2.59 -13.18
C LYS A 113 2.91 1.34 -13.91
N VAL A 114 2.26 1.54 -15.06
CA VAL A 114 1.94 0.42 -15.97
C VAL A 114 3.14 0.19 -16.89
N SER A 115 3.55 -1.06 -17.05
CA SER A 115 4.66 -1.44 -17.94
C SER A 115 4.31 -2.65 -18.80
N ASN A 116 4.76 -2.63 -20.06
CA ASN A 116 4.75 -3.80 -20.94
C ASN A 116 5.98 -4.70 -20.73
N TYR A 117 6.95 -4.25 -19.93
CA TYR A 117 8.25 -4.89 -19.76
C TYR A 117 8.59 -5.04 -18.27
N PRO A 118 9.29 -6.12 -17.87
CA PRO A 118 9.78 -6.29 -16.50
C PRO A 118 10.75 -5.20 -16.04
N LEU A 119 11.42 -4.55 -17.00
CA LEU A 119 12.31 -3.42 -16.80
C LEU A 119 11.67 -2.16 -17.37
N LEU A 120 11.38 -1.17 -16.52
CA LEU A 120 10.79 0.11 -16.95
C LEU A 120 11.78 1.26 -16.72
N ARG A 121 12.26 1.86 -17.81
CA ARG A 121 13.07 3.08 -17.74
C ARG A 121 12.18 4.30 -17.46
N ILE A 122 12.49 5.03 -16.39
CA ILE A 122 11.78 6.26 -16.04
C ILE A 122 12.01 7.32 -17.12
N HIS A 123 10.92 7.81 -17.70
CA HIS A 123 10.95 8.85 -18.72
C HIS A 123 11.47 10.19 -18.14
N GLN A 124 12.17 10.98 -18.95
CA GLN A 124 12.78 12.24 -18.51
C GLN A 124 11.76 13.22 -17.89
N SER A 125 10.53 13.21 -18.39
CA SER A 125 9.45 14.06 -17.86
C SER A 125 8.99 13.71 -16.45
N GLU A 126 9.36 12.54 -15.94
CA GLU A 126 8.97 11.98 -14.64
C GLU A 126 10.11 11.96 -13.62
N LYS A 127 11.29 12.51 -13.96
CA LYS A 127 12.44 12.56 -13.03
C LYS A 127 12.15 13.27 -11.72
N HIS A 128 11.21 14.21 -11.69
CA HIS A 128 10.73 14.86 -10.47
C HIS A 128 10.07 13.87 -9.49
N GLN A 129 9.33 12.88 -9.99
CA GLN A 129 8.76 11.80 -9.19
C GLN A 129 9.86 10.88 -8.65
N LEU A 130 10.85 10.56 -9.49
CA LEU A 130 12.00 9.75 -9.10
C LEU A 130 12.86 10.44 -8.03
N GLU A 131 13.08 11.75 -8.15
CA GLU A 131 13.87 12.54 -7.18
C GLU A 131 13.24 12.50 -5.79
N LEU A 132 11.91 12.62 -5.69
CA LEU A 132 11.19 12.49 -4.43
C LEU A 132 11.48 11.13 -3.76
N TYR A 133 11.41 10.04 -4.52
CA TYR A 133 11.56 8.68 -3.98
C TYR A 133 13.03 8.27 -3.75
N ARG A 134 13.99 8.85 -4.47
CA ARG A 134 15.43 8.59 -4.28
C ARG A 134 16.03 9.37 -3.13
N ARG A 135 15.63 10.63 -2.95
CA ARG A 135 16.32 11.56 -2.03
C ARG A 135 15.48 12.04 -0.86
N TRP A 136 14.15 11.92 -0.95
CA TRP A 136 13.24 12.43 0.07
C TRP A 136 13.58 13.87 0.50
N PRO A 137 13.77 14.83 -0.43
CA PRO A 137 14.11 16.21 -0.07
C PRO A 137 13.08 16.80 0.90
N GLU A 138 13.45 17.85 1.65
CA GLU A 138 12.42 18.62 2.36
C GLU A 138 11.38 19.08 1.34
N PHE A 139 10.11 18.93 1.69
CA PHE A 139 9.02 19.30 0.79
C PHE A 139 7.93 20.07 1.50
N THR A 140 7.19 20.84 0.71
CA THR A 140 5.99 21.55 1.16
C THR A 140 4.77 20.94 0.50
N TYR A 141 3.73 20.63 1.26
CA TYR A 141 2.49 20.13 0.69
C TYR A 141 1.84 21.17 -0.23
N TYR A 142 1.46 20.72 -1.43
CA TYR A 142 0.80 21.51 -2.46
C TYR A 142 -0.50 20.81 -2.89
N ARG A 143 -1.61 21.54 -3.02
CA ARG A 143 -2.93 20.96 -3.34
C ARG A 143 -3.35 19.82 -2.38
N ALA A 144 -2.99 19.95 -1.09
CA ALA A 144 -3.21 18.94 -0.05
C ALA A 144 -4.28 19.36 0.99
N GLY A 145 -5.27 20.18 0.61
CA GLY A 145 -6.31 20.64 1.54
C GLY A 145 -5.73 21.40 2.74
N PHE A 146 -6.12 21.02 3.97
CA PHE A 146 -5.67 21.67 5.21
C PHE A 146 -4.16 21.48 5.53
N LEU A 147 -3.45 20.63 4.77
CA LEU A 147 -1.99 20.52 4.88
C LEU A 147 -1.24 21.46 3.92
N ASN A 148 -1.92 22.15 3.00
CA ASN A 148 -1.26 23.02 2.04
C ASN A 148 -0.35 24.05 2.72
N GLY A 149 0.90 24.18 2.27
CA GLY A 149 1.91 25.04 2.88
C GLY A 149 2.65 24.44 4.08
N LYS A 150 2.24 23.28 4.59
CA LYS A 150 2.98 22.59 5.66
C LYS A 150 4.22 21.90 5.08
N LYS A 151 5.32 22.00 5.82
CA LYS A 151 6.60 21.37 5.47
C LYS A 151 6.79 20.01 6.14
N ARG A 152 7.51 19.12 5.46
CA ARG A 152 7.94 17.83 6.00
C ARG A 152 9.38 17.56 5.63
N ASN A 153 10.10 16.97 6.56
CA ASN A 153 11.48 16.59 6.42
C ASN A 153 11.63 15.11 6.80
N VAL A 154 11.59 14.22 5.79
CA VAL A 154 11.78 12.78 5.99
C VAL A 154 13.27 12.47 6.00
N LEU A 155 13.73 11.73 7.01
CA LEU A 155 15.11 11.24 7.13
C LEU A 155 15.08 9.70 7.15
N PRO A 156 16.14 9.00 6.71
CA PRO A 156 17.31 9.53 6.01
C PRO A 156 16.98 10.03 4.59
N LYS A 157 17.86 10.87 4.01
CA LYS A 157 17.74 11.44 2.65
C LYS A 157 18.16 10.46 1.56
N THR A 158 17.57 9.27 1.59
CA THR A 158 17.90 8.15 0.72
C THR A 158 16.67 7.30 0.44
N ILE A 159 16.80 6.42 -0.54
CA ILE A 159 15.88 5.32 -0.78
C ILE A 159 15.66 4.54 0.52
N ASN A 160 14.40 4.20 0.79
CA ASN A 160 14.02 3.37 1.93
C ASN A 160 12.80 2.51 1.58
N ASP A 161 12.64 1.40 2.29
CA ASP A 161 11.60 0.40 2.02
C ASP A 161 10.17 0.89 2.32
N GLY A 162 10.03 2.05 2.99
CA GLY A 162 8.75 2.70 3.22
C GLY A 162 8.07 3.20 1.96
N ALA A 163 8.83 3.52 0.91
CA ALA A 163 8.27 3.98 -0.34
C ALA A 163 8.97 3.42 -1.57
N GLN A 164 8.16 2.84 -2.45
CA GLN A 164 8.62 2.07 -3.61
C GLN A 164 7.75 2.36 -4.84
N TYR A 165 8.18 1.91 -6.00
CA TYR A 165 7.33 1.88 -7.18
C TYR A 165 6.52 0.59 -7.22
N LEU A 166 5.27 0.67 -7.67
CA LEU A 166 4.43 -0.46 -7.99
C LEU A 166 4.32 -0.59 -9.50
N LEU A 167 4.97 -1.60 -10.06
CA LEU A 167 4.87 -1.93 -11.47
C LEU A 167 3.67 -2.84 -11.70
N ILE A 168 2.78 -2.40 -12.57
CA ILE A 168 1.56 -3.12 -12.97
C ILE A 168 1.81 -3.64 -14.38
N ASP A 169 1.61 -4.94 -14.56
CA ASP A 169 1.70 -5.54 -15.88
C ASP A 169 0.61 -4.96 -16.81
N SER A 170 0.98 -4.65 -18.05
CA SER A 170 0.06 -4.18 -19.09
C SER A 170 -1.03 -5.18 -19.47
N ASN A 171 -0.81 -6.46 -19.21
CA ASN A 171 -1.74 -7.56 -19.40
C ASN A 171 -1.78 -8.45 -18.14
N PRO A 172 -2.28 -7.89 -17.02
CA PRO A 172 -2.13 -8.50 -15.70
C PRO A 172 -2.95 -9.77 -15.56
N LEU A 173 -3.98 -9.97 -16.40
CA LEU A 173 -4.76 -11.21 -16.42
C LEU A 173 -3.99 -12.35 -17.09
N THR A 174 -3.37 -12.15 -18.26
CA THR A 174 -2.68 -13.27 -18.91
C THR A 174 -1.41 -13.66 -18.17
N ASN A 175 -0.62 -12.68 -17.74
CA ASN A 175 0.62 -12.95 -17.00
C ASN A 175 0.36 -13.39 -15.54
N GLY A 176 -0.79 -13.03 -14.97
CA GLY A 176 -1.22 -13.48 -13.64
C GLY A 176 -1.99 -14.81 -13.61
N ILE A 177 -2.60 -15.24 -14.73
CA ILE A 177 -3.40 -16.48 -14.83
C ILE A 177 -2.61 -17.61 -15.52
N TYR A 178 -1.70 -17.30 -16.45
CA TYR A 178 -1.01 -18.31 -17.26
C TYR A 178 0.50 -18.39 -16.95
N LEU A 179 0.83 -19.24 -15.95
CA LEU A 179 2.02 -20.11 -15.84
C LEU A 179 3.45 -19.49 -15.80
N GLY A 180 4.00 -19.35 -14.60
CA GLY A 180 5.45 -19.37 -14.34
C GLY A 180 5.85 -18.91 -12.94
N LYS A 181 6.88 -19.51 -12.33
CA LYS A 181 7.54 -18.92 -11.15
C LYS A 181 8.08 -17.55 -11.55
N GLY A 182 7.62 -16.48 -10.89
CA GLY A 182 8.07 -15.12 -11.14
C GLY A 182 7.21 -14.30 -12.11
N MET A 183 6.03 -14.79 -12.52
CA MET A 183 5.02 -13.99 -13.22
C MET A 183 3.91 -13.60 -12.25
N PHE A 184 3.66 -12.31 -12.10
CA PHE A 184 2.66 -11.75 -11.19
C PHE A 184 2.06 -10.47 -11.81
N PRO A 185 0.80 -10.12 -11.50
CA PRO A 185 0.13 -8.96 -12.11
C PRO A 185 0.74 -7.63 -11.66
N MET A 186 1.35 -7.61 -10.48
CA MET A 186 1.93 -6.42 -9.86
C MET A 186 3.14 -6.77 -8.99
N GLY A 187 4.19 -5.96 -9.05
CA GLY A 187 5.38 -6.11 -8.23
C GLY A 187 5.99 -4.77 -7.83
N CYS A 188 6.75 -4.78 -6.74
CA CYS A 188 7.40 -3.58 -6.27
C CYS A 188 8.83 -3.47 -6.78
N ALA A 189 9.23 -2.26 -7.12
CA ALA A 189 10.56 -1.91 -7.58
C ALA A 189 11.16 -0.83 -6.67
N VAL A 190 12.44 -1.00 -6.36
CA VAL A 190 13.24 0.03 -5.70
C VAL A 190 13.38 1.24 -6.64
N PRO A 191 13.28 2.48 -6.14
CA PRO A 191 13.48 3.69 -6.94
C PRO A 191 14.86 3.73 -7.62
N ASP A 192 14.87 3.61 -8.94
CA ASP A 192 16.06 3.77 -9.77
C ASP A 192 15.67 4.34 -11.16
N ASP A 193 16.67 4.72 -11.96
CA ASP A 193 16.48 5.18 -13.33
C ASP A 193 15.82 4.10 -14.21
N ASP A 194 16.19 2.84 -13.97
CA ASP A 194 15.57 1.65 -14.54
C ASP A 194 14.90 0.83 -13.42
N LEU A 195 13.57 0.81 -13.40
CA LEU A 195 12.80 0.09 -12.39
C LEU A 195 12.81 -1.41 -12.71
N CYS A 196 13.49 -2.16 -11.86
CA CYS A 196 13.49 -3.62 -11.84
C CYS A 196 12.57 -4.11 -10.71
N ILE A 197 11.71 -5.09 -10.99
CA ILE A 197 10.89 -5.67 -9.93
C ILE A 197 11.79 -6.49 -8.99
N ASN A 198 11.73 -6.15 -7.70
CA ASN A 198 12.44 -6.87 -6.63
C ASN A 198 11.62 -8.05 -6.12
N ASN A 199 10.32 -7.84 -5.93
CA ASN A 199 9.39 -8.80 -5.36
C ASN A 199 7.97 -8.59 -5.92
N SER A 200 7.13 -9.63 -5.91
CA SER A 200 5.70 -9.49 -6.16
C SER A 200 5.03 -8.63 -5.09
N LEU A 201 3.90 -8.01 -5.41
CA LEU A 201 3.13 -7.24 -4.42
C LEU A 201 2.65 -8.14 -3.25
N SER A 202 2.30 -9.40 -3.51
CA SER A 202 1.92 -10.35 -2.46
C SER A 202 3.06 -10.58 -1.47
N ARG A 203 4.29 -10.80 -1.98
CA ARG A 203 5.49 -10.98 -1.18
C ARG A 203 5.84 -9.74 -0.37
N GLU A 204 5.72 -8.55 -0.96
CA GLU A 204 5.96 -7.28 -0.27
C GLU A 204 4.95 -7.03 0.85
N LEU A 205 3.67 -7.36 0.65
CA LEU A 205 2.67 -7.26 1.71
C LEU A 205 2.91 -8.27 2.84
N ILE A 206 3.41 -9.47 2.55
CA ILE A 206 3.86 -10.41 3.58
C ILE A 206 5.07 -9.83 4.34
N ASN A 207 6.02 -9.22 3.64
CA ASN A 207 7.16 -8.56 4.25
C ASN A 207 6.74 -7.34 5.09
N LEU A 208 5.70 -6.60 4.69
CA LEU A 208 5.09 -5.53 5.48
C LEU A 208 4.58 -6.06 6.84
N LEU A 209 3.87 -7.20 6.84
CA LEU A 209 3.42 -7.85 8.08
C LEU A 209 4.59 -8.30 8.96
N LYS A 210 5.69 -8.74 8.34
CA LYS A 210 6.93 -9.17 9.03
C LYS A 210 7.83 -8.02 9.46
N PHE A 211 7.48 -6.76 9.14
CA PHE A 211 8.36 -5.60 9.33
C PHE A 211 9.71 -5.73 8.61
N LYS A 212 9.72 -6.42 7.46
CA LYS A 212 10.87 -6.58 6.55
C LYS A 212 10.78 -5.73 5.28
N SER A 213 9.59 -5.20 5.00
CA SER A 213 9.33 -4.19 3.98
C SER A 213 8.42 -3.12 4.60
N GLY A 214 8.28 -1.99 3.93
CA GLY A 214 7.69 -0.80 4.50
C GLY A 214 8.63 -0.12 5.50
N ARG A 215 8.09 0.87 6.20
CA ARG A 215 8.80 1.58 7.26
C ARG A 215 7.88 1.82 8.46
N THR A 216 8.42 1.55 9.64
CA THR A 216 7.72 1.70 10.92
C THR A 216 7.23 3.12 11.15
N ILE A 217 6.10 3.23 11.85
CA ILE A 217 5.48 4.51 12.19
C ILE A 217 5.27 4.60 13.69
N ASP A 218 5.53 5.78 14.26
CA ASP A 218 5.20 6.09 15.64
C ASP A 218 3.68 6.10 15.85
N SER A 219 3.22 5.42 16.90
CA SER A 219 1.80 5.26 17.20
C SER A 219 1.09 6.56 17.60
N ASN A 220 1.84 7.56 18.08
CA ASN A 220 1.30 8.87 18.46
C ASN A 220 1.63 9.95 17.40
N PRO A 221 0.64 10.39 16.60
CA PRO A 221 0.85 11.44 15.58
C PRO A 221 1.20 12.81 16.15
N TYR A 222 0.96 13.07 17.43
CA TYR A 222 1.13 14.39 18.03
C TYR A 222 2.47 14.60 18.71
N SER A 223 3.19 13.53 19.04
CA SER A 223 4.47 13.57 19.74
C SER A 223 5.64 13.06 18.92
N THR A 224 5.40 12.43 17.77
CA THR A 224 6.47 11.96 16.90
C THR A 224 7.23 13.13 16.30
N GLU A 225 8.55 13.04 16.30
CA GLU A 225 9.41 13.95 15.53
C GLU A 225 9.82 13.38 14.17
N ASP A 226 9.57 12.09 13.95
CA ASP A 226 9.91 11.40 12.71
C ASP A 226 9.07 11.91 11.54
N GLY A 227 9.75 12.46 10.52
CA GLY A 227 9.11 13.04 9.36
C GLY A 227 8.29 12.03 8.55
N TRP A 228 8.72 10.77 8.51
CA TRP A 228 7.98 9.70 7.84
C TRP A 228 6.64 9.43 8.55
N SER A 229 6.69 9.24 9.87
CA SER A 229 5.49 9.07 10.70
C SER A 229 4.51 10.23 10.51
N LYS A 230 4.99 11.48 10.53
CA LYS A 230 4.17 12.66 10.24
C LYS A 230 3.51 12.59 8.85
N VAL A 231 4.23 12.17 7.82
CA VAL A 231 3.71 12.00 6.46
C VAL A 231 2.62 10.93 6.38
N ILE A 232 2.80 9.78 7.02
CA ILE A 232 1.78 8.73 6.99
C ILE A 232 0.51 9.18 7.72
N TRP A 233 0.64 9.80 8.89
CA TRP A 233 -0.50 10.32 9.62
C TRP A 233 -1.21 11.46 8.88
N ASP A 234 -0.48 12.28 8.14
CA ASP A 234 -1.03 13.28 7.24
C ASP A 234 -1.88 12.66 6.13
N LEU A 235 -1.39 11.61 5.46
CA LEU A 235 -2.11 10.89 4.42
C LEU A 235 -3.40 10.25 4.96
N LEU A 236 -3.32 9.55 6.09
CA LEU A 236 -4.48 8.98 6.77
C LEU A 236 -5.52 10.07 7.11
N ARG A 237 -5.08 11.20 7.65
CA ARG A 237 -5.98 12.30 8.06
C ARG A 237 -6.60 13.04 6.88
N ILE A 238 -5.86 13.25 5.79
CA ILE A 238 -6.41 13.87 4.57
C ILE A 238 -7.44 12.98 3.91
N ALA A 239 -7.21 11.66 3.91
CA ALA A 239 -8.10 10.71 3.29
C ALA A 239 -9.33 10.40 4.15
N ALA A 240 -9.22 10.57 5.47
CA ALA A 240 -10.34 10.45 6.39
C ALA A 240 -11.52 11.31 5.90
N PHE A 241 -12.68 10.66 5.78
CA PHE A 241 -13.94 11.27 5.35
C PHE A 241 -13.95 11.86 3.92
N LYS A 242 -12.91 11.61 3.10
CA LYS A 242 -12.92 11.99 1.69
C LYS A 242 -13.39 10.87 0.80
N TYR A 243 -14.14 11.25 -0.21
CA TYR A 243 -14.60 10.37 -1.27
C TYR A 243 -13.93 10.75 -2.60
N SER A 244 -13.73 9.75 -3.43
CA SER A 244 -13.25 9.87 -4.80
C SER A 244 -14.28 9.26 -5.76
N LYS A 245 -14.10 9.53 -7.05
CA LYS A 245 -14.91 8.94 -8.14
C LYS A 245 -13.98 8.49 -9.26
N ARG A 246 -14.34 7.41 -9.95
CA ARG A 246 -13.64 6.93 -11.15
C ARG A 246 -14.65 6.72 -12.26
N LYS A 247 -14.73 7.70 -13.16
CA LYS A 247 -15.62 7.67 -14.33
C LYS A 247 -15.29 6.49 -15.26
N ASN A 248 -14.00 6.21 -15.46
CA ASN A 248 -13.55 5.12 -16.35
C ASN A 248 -14.11 3.77 -15.88
N ALA A 249 -13.94 3.45 -14.60
CA ALA A 249 -14.47 2.25 -13.96
C ALA A 249 -15.96 2.32 -13.58
N GLN A 250 -16.68 3.37 -13.98
CA GLN A 250 -18.08 3.63 -13.63
C GLN A 250 -18.39 3.66 -12.12
N VAL A 251 -17.38 3.90 -11.27
CA VAL A 251 -17.55 4.03 -9.82
C VAL A 251 -17.87 5.48 -9.45
N ARG A 252 -19.13 5.71 -9.05
CA ARG A 252 -19.67 7.06 -8.77
C ARG A 252 -19.10 7.69 -7.51
N SER A 253 -18.84 6.90 -6.47
CA SER A 253 -18.28 7.35 -5.19
C SER A 253 -17.64 6.17 -4.46
N PHE A 254 -16.49 6.40 -3.84
CA PHE A 254 -15.82 5.45 -2.95
C PHE A 254 -14.99 6.20 -1.91
N PRO A 255 -14.83 5.68 -0.68
CA PRO A 255 -13.98 6.31 0.33
C PRO A 255 -12.51 6.26 -0.11
N ARG A 256 -11.75 7.33 0.15
CA ARG A 256 -10.30 7.37 -0.10
C ARG A 256 -9.51 6.56 0.92
N SER A 257 -10.10 6.20 2.05
CA SER A 257 -9.49 5.37 3.08
C SER A 257 -10.42 4.22 3.43
N SER A 258 -9.89 3.00 3.40
CA SER A 258 -10.55 1.80 3.90
C SER A 258 -9.74 1.27 5.07
N GLU A 259 -10.39 1.04 6.21
CA GLU A 259 -9.75 0.52 7.42
C GLU A 259 -10.57 -0.65 7.97
N TYR A 260 -9.90 -1.73 8.32
CA TYR A 260 -10.48 -2.92 8.90
C TYR A 260 -9.72 -3.31 10.17
N ASN A 261 -10.45 -3.66 11.21
CA ASN A 261 -9.91 -3.97 12.54
C ASN A 261 -10.36 -5.38 12.94
N HIS A 262 -9.42 -6.19 13.41
CA HIS A 262 -9.67 -7.47 14.06
C HIS A 262 -9.25 -7.38 15.52
N PHE A 263 -10.15 -7.79 16.40
CA PHE A 263 -9.93 -7.91 17.84
C PHE A 263 -10.30 -9.32 18.24
N HIS A 264 -9.33 -10.06 18.76
CA HIS A 264 -9.55 -11.36 19.33
C HIS A 264 -10.41 -11.23 20.59
N THR A 265 -11.60 -11.81 20.56
CA THR A 265 -12.44 -11.97 21.74
C THR A 265 -12.22 -13.36 22.32
N GLU A 266 -11.75 -13.45 23.57
CA GLU A 266 -11.51 -14.73 24.27
C GLU A 266 -12.79 -15.59 24.47
N ASN A 267 -13.97 -15.05 24.16
CA ASN A 267 -15.27 -15.69 24.43
C ASN A 267 -15.81 -16.63 23.33
N MET A 268 -14.99 -17.06 22.36
CA MET A 268 -15.36 -18.18 21.47
C MET A 268 -14.55 -19.46 21.73
N GLY A 269 -14.00 -19.61 22.94
CA GLY A 269 -13.22 -20.78 23.36
C GLY A 269 -13.96 -21.79 24.25
N THR A 270 -15.21 -21.55 24.63
CA THR A 270 -16.02 -22.50 25.42
C THR A 270 -17.49 -22.43 25.02
N SER A 271 -17.78 -22.92 23.82
CA SER A 271 -19.12 -23.43 23.49
C SER A 271 -18.89 -24.77 22.82
N VAL A 272 -18.64 -25.78 23.65
CA VAL A 272 -18.82 -27.17 23.25
C VAL A 272 -20.27 -27.28 22.79
N LEU A 273 -20.50 -27.33 21.49
CA LEU A 273 -21.76 -27.85 20.95
C LEU A 273 -21.72 -29.35 21.22
N TYR A 274 -22.25 -29.73 22.39
CA TYR A 274 -22.87 -31.04 22.54
C TYR A 274 -24.08 -31.05 21.59
N CYS A 275 -23.92 -31.72 20.47
CA CYS A 275 -24.96 -32.45 19.75
C CYS A 275 -24.32 -33.73 19.24
#